data_AF-A0A7X9GCJ0-F1
#
_entry.id   AF-A0A7X9GCJ0-F1
#
_cell.length_a   1.000
_cell.length_b   1.000
_cell.length_c   1.000
_cell.angle_alpha   90.00
_cell.angle_beta   90.00
_cell.angle_gamma   90.00
#
_symmetry.space_group_name_H-M   'P 1'
#
loop_
_entity.id
_entity.type
_entity.pdbx_description
1 polymer ?
#
loop_
_entity_poly.entity_id
_entity_poly.type
_entity_poly.pdbx_seq_one_letter_code
_entity_poly.pdbx_strand_id
1 'polypeptide(L)'
;MEKLNKSYVEKIYWGIIVSEPVIEEVVERDPTKIDNDGKMQGFRFFDREEVIDGEKTYYGERTNVSNWIFFGERLSLDQVKVKYGDNSDYRTLINNMEINSIKYVCHT
;
A
#
# COMPACT_ATOMS: atom_id res chain seq x y z
N MET A 1 30.76 13.45 -2.76
CA MET A 1 29.77 12.57 -2.12
C MET A 1 28.74 13.45 -1.45
N GLU A 2 27.52 13.45 -1.98
CA GLU A 2 26.41 14.22 -1.47
C GLU A 2 25.43 13.29 -0.75
N LYS A 3 24.91 13.73 0.40
CA LYS A 3 23.92 13.00 1.18
C LYS A 3 22.61 13.77 1.15
N LEU A 4 21.56 13.13 0.66
CA LEU A 4 20.23 13.71 0.55
C LEU A 4 19.24 12.86 1.34
N ASN A 5 18.45 13.49 2.21
CA ASN A 5 17.30 12.84 2.81
C ASN A 5 16.07 13.18 1.98
N LYS A 6 15.41 12.14 1.46
CA LYS A 6 14.25 12.28 0.60
C LYS A 6 13.11 11.40 1.09
N SER A 7 11.89 11.83 0.75
CA SER A 7 10.67 11.08 1.04
C SER A 7 10.18 10.37 -0.20
N TYR A 8 9.60 9.20 0.00
CA TYR A 8 9.10 8.33 -1.04
C TYR A 8 7.71 7.83 -0.70
N VAL A 9 6.96 7.48 -1.74
CA VAL A 9 5.77 6.66 -1.65
C VAL A 9 6.07 5.29 -2.23
N GLU A 10 5.71 4.23 -1.50
CA GLU A 10 5.65 2.86 -2.00
C GLU A 10 4.18 2.53 -2.26
N LYS A 11 3.84 2.26 -3.51
CA LYS A 11 2.50 1.88 -3.97
C LYS A 11 2.50 0.37 -4.24
N ILE A 12 1.41 -0.32 -3.93
CA ILE A 12 1.25 -1.75 -4.23
C ILE A 12 0.09 -1.97 -5.20
N TYR A 13 0.36 -2.78 -6.22
CA TYR A 13 -0.60 -3.16 -7.26
C TYR A 13 -0.79 -4.67 -7.26
N TRP A 14 -1.97 -5.14 -7.65
CA TRP A 14 -2.17 -6.56 -7.98
C TRP A 14 -1.34 -6.91 -9.22
N GLY A 15 -0.24 -7.63 -9.04
CA GLY A 15 0.43 -8.32 -10.12
C GLY A 15 -0.29 -9.61 -10.50
N ILE A 16 0.25 -10.33 -11.50
CA ILE A 16 -0.35 -11.59 -11.98
C ILE A 16 -0.35 -12.67 -10.88
N ILE A 17 0.65 -12.66 -9.99
CA ILE A 17 0.83 -13.67 -8.93
C ILE A 17 1.01 -13.02 -7.55
N VAL A 18 1.75 -11.91 -7.45
CA VAL A 18 2.06 -11.22 -6.18
C VAL A 18 1.88 -9.72 -6.33
N SER A 19 1.78 -9.01 -5.20
CA SER A 19 1.76 -7.55 -5.23
C SER A 19 3.11 -6.99 -5.69
N GLU A 20 3.08 -6.07 -6.65
CA GLU A 20 4.28 -5.43 -7.21
C GLU A 20 4.44 -4.02 -6.64
N PRO A 21 5.55 -3.71 -5.95
CA PRO A 21 5.78 -2.39 -5.40
C PRO A 21 6.32 -1.42 -6.46
N VAL A 22 5.74 -0.22 -6.52
CA VAL A 22 6.27 0.92 -7.28
C VAL A 22 6.72 1.98 -6.27
N ILE A 23 7.95 2.47 -6.41
CA ILE A 23 8.53 3.47 -5.50
C ILE A 23 8.79 4.75 -6.28
N GLU A 24 8.26 5.86 -5.77
CA GLU A 24 8.39 7.18 -6.36
C GLU A 24 8.83 8.20 -5.30
N GLU A 25 9.69 9.13 -5.67
CA GLU A 25 10.05 10.27 -4.80
C GLU A 25 8.86 11.22 -4.67
N VAL A 26 8.61 11.72 -3.47
CA VAL A 26 7.56 12.71 -3.19
C VAL A 26 8.14 13.93 -2.48
N VAL A 27 7.66 15.11 -2.87
CA VAL A 27 8.04 16.37 -2.21
C VAL A 27 7.40 16.48 -0.82
N GLU A 28 6.18 15.94 -0.67
CA GLU A 28 5.42 15.99 0.57
C GLU A 28 4.69 14.67 0.82
N ARG A 29 4.61 14.28 2.09
CA ARG A 29 3.91 13.08 2.56
C ARG A 29 2.42 13.34 2.79
N ASP A 30 1.75 13.79 1.74
CA ASP A 30 0.32 14.09 1.76
C ASP A 30 -0.46 12.96 1.06
N PRO A 31 -1.24 12.15 1.82
CA PRO A 31 -2.07 11.09 1.25
C PRO A 31 -3.07 11.57 0.18
N THR A 32 -3.50 12.84 0.26
CA THR A 32 -4.52 13.39 -0.65
C THR A 32 -3.95 13.72 -2.03
N LYS A 33 -2.62 13.77 -2.16
CA LYS A 33 -1.90 14.03 -3.43
C LYS A 33 -1.50 12.76 -4.17
N ILE A 34 -1.86 11.59 -3.65
CA ILE A 34 -1.56 10.32 -4.29
C ILE A 34 -2.73 9.94 -5.21
N ASP A 35 -2.50 10.08 -6.50
CA ASP A 35 -3.49 9.69 -7.52
C ASP A 35 -3.75 8.19 -7.47
N ASN A 36 -5.04 7.84 -7.43
CA ASN A 36 -5.50 6.45 -7.55
C ASN A 36 -5.90 6.18 -9.00
N ASP A 37 -5.15 5.31 -9.66
CA ASP A 37 -5.41 4.86 -11.03
C ASP A 37 -6.51 3.79 -11.13
N GLY A 38 -7.16 3.45 -10.01
CA GLY A 38 -8.19 2.42 -9.89
C GLY A 38 -7.62 0.99 -9.79
N LYS A 39 -6.29 0.82 -9.83
CA LYS A 39 -5.61 -0.47 -9.73
C LYS A 39 -4.71 -0.58 -8.51
N MET A 40 -4.29 0.55 -7.95
CA MET A 40 -3.52 0.62 -6.72
C MET A 40 -4.34 0.09 -5.54
N GLN A 41 -3.81 -0.92 -4.85
CA GLN A 41 -4.43 -1.49 -3.64
C GLN A 41 -4.24 -0.53 -2.46
N GLY A 42 -3.04 0.02 -2.33
CA GLY A 42 -2.67 0.93 -1.25
C GLY A 42 -1.26 1.46 -1.40
N PHE A 43 -0.89 2.35 -0.49
CA PHE A 43 0.43 2.98 -0.47
C PHE A 43 0.90 3.26 0.96
N ARG A 44 2.19 3.51 1.12
CA ARG A 44 2.76 4.06 2.36
C ARG A 44 3.93 4.97 2.04
N PHE A 45 4.23 5.87 2.97
CA PHE A 45 5.38 6.75 2.88
C PHE A 45 6.56 6.20 3.68
N PHE A 46 7.76 6.53 3.23
CA PHE A 46 8.99 6.33 3.98
C PHE A 46 10.03 7.36 3.57
N ASP A 47 11.02 7.55 4.41
CA ASP A 47 12.17 8.39 4.11
C ASP A 47 13.41 7.50 3.91
N ARG A 48 14.36 7.90 3.07
CA ARG A 48 15.66 7.23 2.96
C ARG A 48 16.77 8.25 2.68
N GLU A 49 17.97 7.93 3.16
CA GLU A 49 19.18 8.64 2.75
C GLU A 49 19.58 8.12 1.35
N GLU A 50 19.87 9.04 0.44
CA GLU A 50 20.53 8.77 -0.83
C GLU A 50 21.96 9.34 -0.78
N VAL A 51 22.94 8.52 -1.12
CA VAL A 51 24.34 8.92 -1.25
C VAL A 51 24.69 8.94 -2.73
N ILE A 52 24.97 10.13 -3.26
CA ILE A 52 25.35 10.33 -4.66
C ILE A 52 26.87 10.41 -4.77
N ASP A 53 27.44 9.52 -5.58
CA ASP A 53 28.87 9.45 -5.91
C ASP A 53 29.06 9.39 -7.44
N GLY A 54 29.16 10.56 -8.06
CA GLY A 54 29.17 10.70 -9.51
C GLY A 54 27.84 10.24 -10.12
N GLU A 55 27.89 9.23 -11.00
CA GLU A 55 26.70 8.64 -11.64
C GLU A 55 26.03 7.55 -10.79
N LYS A 56 26.62 7.20 -9.64
CA LYS A 56 26.10 6.16 -8.75
C LYS A 56 25.26 6.77 -7.64
N THR A 57 24.10 6.18 -7.41
CA THR A 57 23.24 6.47 -6.25
C THR A 57 23.15 5.25 -5.37
N TYR A 58 23.50 5.40 -4.09
CA TYR A 58 23.37 4.37 -3.06
C TYR A 58 22.19 4.70 -2.16
N TYR A 59 21.36 3.70 -1.87
CA TYR A 59 20.17 3.86 -1.05
C TYR A 59 20.43 3.31 0.36
N GLY A 60 20.22 4.15 1.37
CA GLY A 60 20.23 3.75 2.77
C GLY A 60 18.97 2.98 3.18
N GLU A 61 18.90 2.62 4.46
CA GLU A 61 17.73 1.98 5.04
C GLU A 61 16.50 2.89 5.00
N ARG A 62 15.32 2.26 4.93
CA ARG A 62 14.05 2.99 5.04
C ARG A 62 13.82 3.40 6.50
N THR A 63 13.47 4.66 6.69
CA THR A 63 13.15 5.25 7.98
C THR A 63 11.79 5.93 7.93
N ASN A 64 11.24 6.28 9.11
CA ASN A 64 9.97 7.00 9.23
C ASN A 64 8.82 6.40 8.39
N VAL A 65 8.73 5.06 8.39
CA VAL A 65 7.78 4.32 7.56
C VAL A 65 6.37 4.50 8.10
N SER A 66 5.43 4.98 7.28
CA SER A 66 4.03 5.09 7.67
C SER A 66 3.32 3.74 7.65
N ASN A 67 2.15 3.70 8.30
CA ASN A 67 1.18 2.64 8.05
C ASN A 67 0.74 2.64 6.59
N TRP A 68 0.27 1.48 6.12
CA TRP A 68 -0.39 1.36 4.82
C TRP A 68 -1.71 2.12 4.82
N ILE A 69 -1.95 2.84 3.74
CA ILE A 69 -3.19 3.51 3.41
C ILE A 69 -3.79 2.76 2.23
N PHE A 70 -4.99 2.21 2.42
CA PHE A 70 -5.72 1.47 1.39
C PHE A 70 -6.89 2.30 0.90
N PHE A 71 -7.20 2.18 -0.39
CA PHE A 71 -8.37 2.82 -0.98
C PHE A 71 -9.62 1.94 -0.81
N GLY A 72 -10.78 2.58 -0.81
CA GLY A 72 -12.08 1.92 -0.76
C GLY A 72 -12.79 2.02 0.59
N GLU A 73 -13.93 1.35 0.67
CA GLU A 73 -14.76 1.28 1.86
C GLU A 73 -14.15 0.30 2.87
N ARG A 74 -13.94 0.75 4.11
CA ARG A 74 -13.53 -0.14 5.20
C ARG A 74 -14.75 -0.92 5.70
N LEU A 75 -14.74 -2.22 5.49
CA LEU A 75 -15.80 -3.14 5.90
C LEU A 75 -15.32 -4.09 7.00
N SER A 76 -16.13 -4.28 8.04
CA SER A 76 -15.96 -5.37 8.99
C SER A 76 -16.38 -6.71 8.39
N LEU A 77 -15.98 -7.83 8.99
CA LEU A 77 -16.43 -9.16 8.57
C LEU A 77 -17.97 -9.25 8.48
N ASP A 78 -18.68 -8.70 9.46
CA ASP A 78 -20.15 -8.70 9.46
C ASP A 78 -20.71 -7.87 8.31
N GLN A 79 -20.13 -6.70 8.03
CA GLN A 79 -20.53 -5.89 6.88
C GLN A 79 -20.25 -6.59 5.55
N VAL A 80 -19.12 -7.29 5.41
CA VAL A 80 -18.80 -8.09 4.22
C VAL A 80 -19.83 -9.21 4.05
N LYS A 81 -20.18 -9.94 5.11
CA LYS A 81 -21.19 -11.01 5.07
C LYS A 81 -22.58 -10.49 4.71
N VAL A 82 -22.98 -9.34 5.26
CA VAL A 82 -24.28 -8.71 4.94
C VAL A 82 -24.32 -8.25 3.49
N LYS A 83 -23.23 -7.64 2.98
CA LYS A 83 -23.20 -7.06 1.63
C LYS A 83 -22.97 -8.10 0.54
N TYR A 84 -22.21 -9.16 0.82
CA TYR A 84 -21.71 -10.10 -0.19
C TYR A 84 -21.86 -11.58 0.17
N GLY A 85 -22.50 -11.93 1.28
CA GLY A 85 -22.58 -13.32 1.77
C GLY A 85 -23.26 -14.30 0.81
N ASP A 86 -24.20 -13.82 0.00
CA ASP A 86 -24.89 -14.64 -1.01
C ASP A 86 -24.12 -14.73 -2.33
N ASN A 87 -23.00 -14.01 -2.48
CA ASN A 87 -22.18 -14.04 -3.68
C ASN A 87 -21.00 -15.02 -3.51
N SER A 88 -20.98 -16.06 -4.35
CA SER A 88 -19.93 -17.10 -4.33
C SER A 88 -18.52 -16.57 -4.56
N ASP A 89 -18.36 -15.44 -5.27
CA ASP A 89 -17.06 -14.84 -5.56
C ASP A 89 -16.38 -14.33 -4.28
N TYR A 90 -17.16 -13.99 -3.27
CA TYR A 90 -16.69 -13.47 -1.98
C TYR A 90 -16.47 -14.54 -0.93
N ARG A 91 -16.81 -15.80 -1.22
CA ARG A 91 -16.66 -16.91 -0.28
C ARG A 91 -15.22 -17.06 0.20
N THR A 92 -14.25 -16.94 -0.71
CA THR A 92 -12.82 -17.04 -0.38
C THR A 92 -12.39 -15.89 0.53
N LEU A 93 -12.87 -14.67 0.28
CA LEU A 93 -12.58 -13.51 1.12
C LEU A 93 -13.13 -13.71 2.54
N ILE A 94 -14.41 -14.08 2.65
CA ILE A 94 -15.08 -14.29 3.95
C ILE A 94 -14.37 -15.38 4.75
N ASN A 95 -14.09 -16.53 4.12
CA ASN A 95 -13.36 -17.63 4.78
C ASN A 95 -11.97 -17.20 5.24
N ASN A 96 -11.23 -16.45 4.40
CA ASN A 96 -9.91 -15.95 4.78
C ASN A 96 -9.99 -15.00 5.97
N MET A 97 -11.01 -14.14 6.01
CA MET A 97 -11.19 -13.23 7.14
C MET A 97 -11.49 -13.97 8.43
N GLU A 98 -12.32 -15.03 8.38
CA GLU A 98 -12.63 -15.87 9.53
C GLU A 98 -11.40 -16.64 10.03
N ILE A 99 -10.74 -17.39 9.14
CA ILE A 99 -9.62 -18.27 9.49
C ILE A 99 -8.43 -17.47 10.04
N ASN A 100 -8.14 -16.31 9.44
CA ASN A 100 -7.00 -15.49 9.82
C ASN A 100 -7.35 -14.40 10.84
N SER A 101 -8.57 -14.41 11.40
CA SER A 101 -9.03 -13.39 12.36
C SER A 101 -8.90 -11.93 11.85
N ILE A 102 -9.07 -11.74 10.54
CA ILE A 102 -9.00 -10.41 9.91
C ILE A 102 -10.32 -9.69 10.18
N LYS A 103 -10.25 -8.64 11.01
CA LYS A 103 -11.44 -7.91 11.46
C LYS A 103 -12.01 -6.95 10.41
N TYR A 104 -11.15 -6.42 9.54
CA TYR A 104 -11.51 -5.40 8.57
C TYR A 104 -10.78 -5.61 7.25
N VAL A 105 -11.44 -5.27 6.16
CA VAL A 105 -10.86 -5.18 4.82
C VAL A 105 -11.25 -3.85 4.18
N CYS A 106 -10.44 -3.39 3.23
CA CYS A 106 -10.82 -2.29 2.34
C CYS A 106 -11.30 -2.88 1.03
N HIS A 107 -12.47 -2.46 0.56
CA HIS A 107 -13.06 -2.92 -0.69
C HIS A 107 -13.36 -1.72 -1.58
N THR A 108 -12.78 -1.70 -2.78
CA THR A 108 -13.01 -0.71 -3.83
C THR A 108 -14.18 -1.07 -4.72
#